data_AF-A0A662V4N4-F1
#
_entry.id   AF-A0A662V4N4-F1
#
_cell.length_a   1.000
_cell.length_b   1.000
_cell.length_c   1.000
_cell.angle_alpha   90.00
_cell.angle_beta   90.00
_cell.angle_gamma   90.00
#
_symmetry.space_group_name_H-M   'P 1'
#
loop_
_entity.id
_entity.type
_entity.pdbx_description
1 polymer ?
#
loop_
_entity_poly.entity_id
_entity_poly.type
_entity_poly.pdbx_seq_one_letter_code
_entity_poly.pdbx_strand_id
1 'polypeptide(L)'
;MIDDDLIPVLASLVMEAEPLESYVDERNLVSRDVVLKSVEEGEDPILQYMIANGREPIHSSYLVEDSYVLCNDSAVYVGRFPMETPGEELLKVAGLCSRGFSGAFHTHPIAVHIPTPYDIVDAMQLGQRFECVGVRFSRRCGRILCIAPRCFCSWREIADVLSTKFFDFMLRTVSRYLVVIDDDDSMYFLPHPEGREVLMLEDRFVEMVRGLADVVVVKVSGSEYEVEVYREGVARGGEGICAAWGPRAHAGA
;
A
#
# COMPACT_ATOMS: atom_id res chain seq x y z
N MET A 1 12.73 -2.54 15.33
CA MET A 1 13.58 -2.13 14.19
C MET A 1 13.67 -3.32 13.26
N ILE A 2 13.46 -3.11 11.97
CA ILE A 2 13.70 -4.14 10.96
C ILE A 2 15.17 -4.48 10.94
N ASP A 3 15.45 -5.76 10.71
CA ASP A 3 16.81 -6.24 10.51
C ASP A 3 17.32 -5.73 9.16
N ASP A 4 18.52 -5.14 9.13
CA ASP A 4 19.10 -4.60 7.90
C ASP A 4 19.26 -5.70 6.84
N ASP A 5 19.42 -6.95 7.28
CA ASP A 5 19.51 -8.14 6.42
C ASP A 5 18.20 -8.47 5.70
N LEU A 6 17.03 -8.00 6.18
CA LEU A 6 15.74 -8.19 5.52
C LEU A 6 15.49 -7.18 4.40
N ILE A 7 16.12 -6.01 4.42
CA ILE A 7 15.87 -4.96 3.43
C ILE A 7 16.15 -5.42 1.98
N PRO A 8 17.28 -6.08 1.66
CA PRO A 8 17.52 -6.59 0.32
C PRO A 8 16.48 -7.62 -0.12
N VAL A 9 16.00 -8.46 0.81
CA VAL A 9 14.97 -9.48 0.54
C VAL A 9 13.67 -8.79 0.14
N LEU A 10 13.20 -7.83 0.96
CA LEU A 10 11.98 -7.07 0.68
C LEU A 10 12.07 -6.30 -0.64
N ALA A 11 13.22 -5.68 -0.92
CA ALA A 11 13.46 -4.96 -2.17
C ALA A 11 13.39 -5.87 -3.41
N SER A 12 13.85 -7.13 -3.31
CA SER A 12 13.67 -8.11 -4.38
C SER A 12 12.20 -8.49 -4.55
N LEU A 13 11.51 -8.81 -3.45
CA LEU A 13 10.11 -9.28 -3.48
C LEU A 13 9.17 -8.22 -4.08
N VAL A 14 9.30 -6.95 -3.70
CA VAL A 14 8.45 -5.89 -4.26
C VAL A 14 8.64 -5.72 -5.77
N MET A 15 9.83 -6.04 -6.30
CA MET A 15 10.11 -5.95 -7.74
C MET A 15 9.66 -7.19 -8.52
N GLU A 16 9.37 -8.30 -7.84
CA GLU A 16 8.75 -9.49 -8.43
C GLU A 16 7.24 -9.36 -8.54
N ALA A 17 6.63 -8.56 -7.66
CA ALA A 17 5.20 -8.28 -7.66
C ALA A 17 4.72 -7.66 -8.99
N GLU A 18 3.45 -7.90 -9.33
CA GLU A 18 2.85 -7.38 -10.55
C GLU A 18 2.46 -5.90 -10.35
N PRO A 19 2.94 -4.97 -11.19
CA PRO A 19 2.61 -3.57 -10.99
C PRO A 19 1.14 -3.32 -11.34
N LEU A 20 0.42 -2.55 -10.53
CA LEU A 20 -0.98 -2.25 -10.82
C LEU A 20 -1.17 -1.56 -12.19
N GLU A 21 -0.20 -0.74 -12.62
CA GLU A 21 -0.17 -0.15 -13.97
C GLU A 21 -0.28 -1.19 -15.09
N SER A 22 0.10 -2.46 -14.88
CA SER A 22 -0.09 -3.49 -15.90
C SER A 22 -1.54 -3.92 -16.09
N TYR A 23 -2.40 -3.68 -15.10
CA TYR A 23 -3.83 -3.99 -15.14
C TYR A 23 -4.69 -2.74 -15.39
N VAL A 24 -4.14 -1.57 -15.08
CA VAL A 24 -4.84 -0.29 -15.14
C VAL A 24 -4.29 0.52 -16.30
N ASP A 25 -4.98 0.43 -17.44
CA ASP A 25 -4.93 1.52 -18.42
C ASP A 25 -5.71 2.71 -17.85
N GLU A 26 -5.41 3.95 -18.24
CA GLU A 26 -6.07 5.17 -17.72
C GLU A 26 -7.60 5.11 -17.81
N ARG A 27 -8.12 4.20 -18.66
CA ARG A 27 -9.52 3.87 -18.90
C ARG A 27 -10.30 3.50 -17.66
N ASN A 28 -9.74 2.83 -16.66
CA ASN A 28 -10.55 2.30 -15.55
C ASN A 28 -10.61 3.24 -14.33
N LEU A 29 -10.13 4.47 -14.51
CA LEU A 29 -10.03 5.50 -13.48
C LEU A 29 -11.14 6.56 -13.63
N VAL A 30 -11.82 6.90 -12.54
CA VAL A 30 -12.81 7.99 -12.43
C VAL A 30 -12.34 9.08 -11.48
N SER A 31 -12.83 10.31 -11.64
CA SER A 31 -12.46 11.42 -10.76
C SER A 31 -13.21 11.40 -9.44
N ARG A 32 -12.61 11.95 -8.38
CA ARG A 32 -13.23 12.13 -7.06
C ARG A 32 -14.64 12.74 -7.12
N ASP A 33 -14.87 13.73 -7.97
CA ASP A 33 -16.19 14.39 -8.09
C ASP A 33 -17.28 13.42 -8.57
N VAL A 34 -16.92 12.45 -9.42
CA VAL A 34 -17.83 11.38 -9.86
C VAL A 34 -18.10 10.42 -8.70
N VAL A 35 -17.08 10.08 -7.91
CA VAL A 35 -17.24 9.24 -6.71
C VAL A 35 -18.18 9.90 -5.70
N LEU A 36 -17.98 11.18 -5.40
CA LEU A 36 -18.85 11.93 -4.47
C LEU A 36 -20.28 11.98 -4.99
N LYS A 37 -20.46 12.17 -6.30
CA LYS A 37 -21.78 12.11 -6.94
C LYS A 37 -22.43 10.73 -6.83
N SER A 38 -21.66 9.65 -6.85
CA SER A 38 -22.16 8.27 -6.62
C SER A 38 -22.74 8.10 -5.22
N VAL A 39 -22.08 8.66 -4.22
CA VAL A 39 -22.53 8.59 -2.82
C VAL A 39 -23.85 9.35 -2.65
N GLU A 40 -24.05 10.43 -3.41
CA GLU A 40 -25.26 11.27 -3.36
C GLU A 40 -26.44 10.70 -4.17
N GLU A 41 -26.18 10.20 -5.38
CA GLU A 41 -27.21 9.82 -6.36
C GLU A 41 -27.43 8.30 -6.47
N GLY A 42 -26.59 7.48 -5.83
CA GLY A 42 -26.59 6.02 -5.93
C GLY A 42 -25.71 5.48 -7.07
N GLU A 43 -25.60 4.15 -7.13
CA GLU A 43 -24.64 3.45 -7.99
C GLU A 43 -25.07 3.34 -9.46
N ASP A 44 -26.36 3.05 -9.72
CA ASP A 44 -26.88 2.84 -11.09
C ASP A 44 -26.55 4.00 -12.07
N PRO A 45 -26.72 5.28 -11.71
CA PRO A 45 -26.38 6.39 -12.60
C PRO A 45 -24.90 6.45 -12.96
N ILE A 46 -24.01 6.01 -12.06
CA ILE A 46 -22.56 6.04 -12.23
C ILE A 46 -22.12 4.90 -13.13
N LEU A 47 -22.67 3.70 -12.95
CA LEU A 47 -22.40 2.56 -13.82
C LEU A 47 -22.73 2.92 -15.28
N GLN A 48 -23.89 3.54 -15.50
CA GLN A 48 -24.29 4.00 -16.83
C GLN A 48 -23.36 5.09 -17.37
N TYR A 49 -22.97 6.06 -16.52
CA TYR A 49 -22.00 7.09 -16.89
C TYR A 49 -20.66 6.48 -17.31
N MET A 50 -20.17 5.50 -16.58
CA MET A 50 -18.90 4.83 -16.87
C MET A 50 -18.93 4.06 -18.18
N ILE A 51 -19.95 3.23 -18.38
CA ILE A 51 -20.17 2.48 -19.63
C ILE A 51 -20.22 3.46 -20.81
N ALA A 52 -20.97 4.56 -20.67
CA ALA A 52 -21.10 5.58 -21.72
C ALA A 52 -19.77 6.31 -22.05
N ASN A 53 -18.82 6.35 -21.12
CA ASN A 53 -17.52 7.02 -21.28
C ASN A 53 -16.36 6.04 -21.52
N GLY A 54 -16.64 4.75 -21.81
CA GLY A 54 -15.60 3.76 -22.07
C GLY A 54 -14.70 3.48 -20.86
N ARG A 55 -15.25 3.65 -19.64
CA ARG A 55 -14.61 3.32 -18.38
C ARG A 55 -15.03 1.91 -18.00
N GLU A 56 -14.28 0.90 -18.43
CA GLU A 56 -14.60 -0.50 -18.12
C GLU A 56 -14.16 -0.84 -16.69
N PRO A 57 -15.03 -1.38 -15.83
CA PRO A 57 -14.62 -1.82 -14.50
C PRO A 57 -13.56 -2.93 -14.57
N ILE A 58 -12.62 -2.94 -13.63
CA ILE A 58 -11.75 -4.09 -13.43
C ILE A 58 -12.42 -5.10 -12.50
N HIS A 59 -12.27 -6.38 -12.81
CA HIS A 59 -12.70 -7.43 -11.89
C HIS A 59 -11.85 -7.40 -10.62
N SER A 60 -12.45 -7.59 -9.45
CA SER A 60 -11.76 -7.61 -8.15
C SER A 60 -10.59 -8.61 -8.10
N SER A 61 -10.65 -9.68 -8.89
CA SER A 61 -9.56 -10.68 -9.02
C SER A 61 -8.24 -10.14 -9.57
N TYR A 62 -8.20 -8.94 -10.14
CA TYR A 62 -6.95 -8.29 -10.55
C TYR A 62 -6.30 -7.48 -9.43
N LEU A 63 -7.04 -7.24 -8.34
CA LEU A 63 -6.54 -6.58 -7.15
C LEU A 63 -6.04 -7.64 -6.19
N VAL A 64 -4.79 -8.05 -6.40
CA VAL A 64 -4.18 -9.14 -5.63
C VAL A 64 -3.00 -8.65 -4.80
N GLU A 65 -2.84 -9.27 -3.65
CA GLU A 65 -1.73 -9.09 -2.72
C GLU A 65 -0.87 -10.35 -2.70
N ASP A 66 0.44 -10.20 -2.91
CA ASP A 66 1.40 -11.27 -2.62
C ASP A 66 1.87 -11.11 -1.18
N SER A 67 1.75 -12.17 -0.38
CA SER A 67 1.95 -12.10 1.08
C SER A 67 3.03 -13.05 1.55
N TYR A 68 3.79 -12.60 2.54
CA TYR A 68 4.99 -13.25 3.05
C TYR A 68 5.05 -13.15 4.57
N VAL A 69 5.45 -14.23 5.21
CA VAL A 69 5.87 -14.23 6.61
C VAL A 69 7.35 -13.89 6.67
N LEU A 70 7.71 -12.94 7.51
CA LEU A 70 9.10 -12.53 7.75
C LEU A 70 9.64 -13.23 8.99
N CYS A 71 10.56 -14.17 8.76
CA CYS A 71 11.44 -14.69 9.78
C CYS A 71 12.66 -13.76 9.92
N ASN A 72 13.50 -13.94 10.95
CA ASN A 72 14.61 -13.02 11.23
C ASN A 72 15.57 -12.76 10.05
N ASP A 73 15.77 -13.73 9.15
CA ASP A 73 16.75 -13.67 8.05
C ASP A 73 16.17 -14.07 6.69
N SER A 74 14.86 -14.28 6.61
CA SER A 74 14.21 -14.85 5.43
C SER A 74 12.73 -14.47 5.35
N ALA A 75 12.19 -14.53 4.14
CA ALA A 75 10.76 -14.37 3.88
C ALA A 75 10.21 -15.69 3.32
N VAL A 76 9.06 -16.12 3.84
CA VAL A 76 8.36 -17.33 3.40
C VAL A 76 7.08 -16.90 2.71
N TYR A 77 6.94 -17.23 1.42
CA TYR A 77 5.73 -16.95 0.66
C TYR A 77 4.54 -17.70 1.23
N VAL A 78 3.45 -16.97 1.49
CA VAL A 78 2.19 -17.50 2.02
C VAL A 78 1.22 -17.78 0.88
N GLY A 79 1.04 -16.80 0.00
CA GLY A 79 0.09 -16.91 -1.11
C GLY A 79 -0.18 -15.59 -1.79
N ARG A 80 -1.05 -15.66 -2.79
CA ARG A 80 -1.61 -14.52 -3.51
C ARG A 80 -3.10 -14.46 -3.21
N PHE A 81 -3.57 -13.35 -2.67
CA PHE A 81 -4.94 -13.19 -2.21
C PHE A 81 -5.64 -12.02 -2.90
N PRO A 82 -6.92 -12.14 -3.27
CA PRO A 82 -7.68 -10.99 -3.76
C PRO A 82 -7.97 -10.04 -2.61
N MET A 83 -7.72 -8.75 -2.83
CA MET A 83 -7.99 -7.60 -1.95
C MET A 83 -7.21 -7.56 -0.63
N GLU A 84 -7.26 -8.62 0.17
CA GLU A 84 -6.67 -8.65 1.51
C GLU A 84 -6.03 -10.00 1.82
N THR A 85 -4.96 -9.95 2.61
CA THR A 85 -4.30 -11.14 3.14
C THR A 85 -5.02 -11.63 4.40
N PRO A 86 -5.55 -12.87 4.45
CA PRO A 86 -6.18 -13.37 5.67
C PRO A 86 -5.13 -13.65 6.77
N GLY A 87 -5.27 -13.03 7.94
CA GLY A 87 -4.36 -13.24 9.07
C GLY A 87 -4.22 -14.71 9.53
N GLU A 88 -5.23 -15.54 9.31
CA GLU A 88 -5.16 -16.99 9.60
C GLU A 88 -4.09 -17.70 8.73
N GLU A 89 -3.95 -17.30 7.46
CA GLU A 89 -2.96 -17.87 6.55
C GLU A 89 -1.54 -17.48 6.96
N LEU A 90 -1.34 -16.23 7.40
CA LEU A 90 -0.09 -15.77 7.98
C LEU A 90 0.28 -16.60 9.23
N LEU A 91 -0.69 -16.86 10.12
CA LEU A 91 -0.46 -17.62 11.35
C LEU A 91 -0.03 -19.07 11.08
N LYS A 92 -0.63 -19.73 10.09
CA LYS A 92 -0.27 -21.11 9.68
C LYS A 92 1.20 -21.19 9.28
N VAL A 93 1.70 -20.20 8.58
CA VAL A 93 3.09 -20.16 8.07
C VAL A 93 4.07 -19.61 9.12
N ALA A 94 3.64 -18.71 10.01
CA ALA A 94 4.48 -18.14 11.08
C ALA A 94 5.10 -19.21 11.98
N GLY A 95 4.39 -20.32 12.22
CA GLY A 95 4.90 -21.47 12.97
C GLY A 95 6.11 -22.18 12.34
N LEU A 96 6.40 -21.92 11.06
CA LEU A 96 7.56 -22.47 10.34
C LEU A 96 8.85 -21.67 10.56
N CYS A 97 8.78 -20.46 11.15
CA CYS A 97 9.94 -19.64 11.44
C CYS A 97 10.78 -20.23 12.60
N SER A 98 11.70 -21.13 12.26
CA SER A 98 12.59 -21.80 13.24
C SER A 98 13.43 -20.84 14.10
N ARG A 99 13.74 -19.65 13.59
CA ARG A 99 14.53 -18.61 14.27
C ARG A 99 13.69 -17.50 14.91
N GLY A 100 12.37 -17.62 14.86
CA GLY A 100 11.42 -16.64 15.36
C GLY A 100 10.72 -15.87 14.25
N PHE A 101 9.43 -15.66 14.47
CA PHE A 101 8.57 -14.81 13.67
C PHE A 101 8.84 -13.34 14.01
N SER A 102 9.04 -12.52 12.98
CA SER A 102 9.32 -11.09 13.15
C SER A 102 8.19 -10.20 12.64
N GLY A 103 7.49 -10.58 11.58
CA GLY A 103 6.40 -9.79 11.02
C GLY A 103 5.86 -10.34 9.71
N ALA A 104 5.08 -9.53 9.01
CA ALA A 104 4.61 -9.83 7.65
C ALA A 104 5.12 -8.79 6.64
N PHE A 105 5.14 -9.22 5.38
CA PHE A 105 5.24 -8.34 4.22
C PHE A 105 4.16 -8.73 3.23
N HIS A 106 3.40 -7.76 2.73
CA HIS A 106 2.50 -7.96 1.61
C HIS A 106 2.53 -6.78 0.66
N THR A 107 2.14 -7.03 -0.59
CA THR A 107 1.98 -5.96 -1.56
C THR A 107 0.55 -5.48 -1.60
N HIS A 108 0.33 -4.16 -1.64
CA HIS A 108 -1.00 -3.63 -1.90
C HIS A 108 -1.36 -3.70 -3.38
N PRO A 109 -2.64 -3.95 -3.71
CA PRO A 109 -3.11 -3.99 -5.07
C PRO A 109 -3.32 -2.59 -5.63
N ILE A 110 -3.36 -1.56 -4.77
CA ILE A 110 -3.39 -0.15 -5.15
C ILE A 110 -2.01 0.49 -4.96
N ALA A 111 -1.74 1.58 -5.68
CA ALA A 111 -0.47 2.32 -5.68
C ALA A 111 -0.21 3.09 -4.35
N VAL A 112 -0.42 2.46 -3.20
CA VAL A 112 -0.24 3.03 -1.86
C VAL A 112 0.49 1.99 -1.02
N HIS A 113 1.72 2.29 -0.61
CA HIS A 113 2.52 1.42 0.26
C HIS A 113 2.37 1.83 1.73
N ILE A 114 1.14 2.03 2.20
CA ILE A 114 0.87 2.46 3.58
C ILE A 114 -0.07 1.43 4.21
N PRO A 115 0.29 0.82 5.35
CA PRO A 115 -0.56 -0.16 6.01
C PRO A 115 -1.97 0.37 6.27
N THR A 116 -2.96 -0.45 5.94
CA THR A 116 -4.37 -0.22 6.27
C THR A 116 -4.61 -0.42 7.77
N PRO A 117 -5.75 0.07 8.32
CA PRO A 117 -6.14 -0.28 9.68
C PRO A 117 -6.24 -1.80 9.92
N TYR A 118 -6.61 -2.58 8.90
CA TYR A 118 -6.69 -4.05 9.00
C TYR A 118 -5.30 -4.67 9.15
N ASP A 119 -4.32 -4.22 8.36
CA ASP A 119 -2.92 -4.67 8.47
C ASP A 119 -2.39 -4.47 9.91
N ILE A 120 -2.74 -3.35 10.54
CA ILE A 120 -2.34 -3.06 11.93
C ILE A 120 -3.06 -3.95 12.94
N VAL A 121 -4.34 -4.26 12.71
CA VAL A 121 -5.10 -5.18 13.58
C VAL A 121 -4.51 -6.58 13.49
N ASP A 122 -4.18 -7.05 12.29
CA ASP A 122 -3.55 -8.34 12.08
C ASP A 122 -2.16 -8.39 12.71
N ALA A 123 -1.36 -7.33 12.54
CA ALA A 123 -0.06 -7.19 13.20
C ALA A 123 -0.18 -7.30 14.73
N MET A 124 -1.21 -6.69 15.30
CA MET A 124 -1.51 -6.79 16.73
C MET A 124 -1.91 -8.21 17.14
N GLN A 125 -2.84 -8.84 16.42
CA GLN A 125 -3.37 -10.17 16.75
C GLN A 125 -2.31 -11.27 16.61
N LEU A 126 -1.43 -11.14 15.62
CA LEU A 126 -0.36 -12.09 15.33
C LEU A 126 0.91 -11.82 16.17
N GLY A 127 0.93 -10.76 16.97
CA GLY A 127 2.08 -10.41 17.80
C GLY A 127 3.32 -10.02 16.99
N GLN A 128 3.11 -9.39 15.83
CA GLN A 128 4.18 -8.96 14.94
C GLN A 128 5.05 -7.87 15.60
N ARG A 129 6.36 -7.89 15.29
CA ARG A 129 7.29 -6.82 15.70
C ARG A 129 7.26 -5.64 14.73
N PHE A 130 6.96 -5.90 13.47
CA PHE A 130 6.80 -4.91 12.42
C PHE A 130 5.89 -5.44 11.31
N GLU A 131 5.25 -4.52 10.61
CA GLU A 131 4.36 -4.78 9.47
C GLU A 131 4.93 -4.02 8.27
N CYS A 132 4.97 -4.64 7.09
CA CYS A 132 5.57 -4.07 5.90
C CYS A 132 4.63 -4.16 4.71
N VAL A 133 4.33 -3.01 4.12
CA VAL A 133 3.55 -2.96 2.88
C VAL A 133 4.42 -2.49 1.74
N GLY A 134 4.44 -3.27 0.67
CA GLY A 134 5.11 -2.95 -0.59
C GLY A 134 4.13 -2.53 -1.66
N VAL A 135 4.62 -1.73 -2.61
CA VAL A 135 3.94 -1.55 -3.88
C VAL A 135 4.95 -1.42 -5.00
N ARG A 136 4.63 -2.03 -6.14
CA ARG A 136 5.37 -1.84 -7.38
C ARG A 136 4.63 -0.83 -8.24
N PHE A 137 5.16 0.39 -8.33
CA PHE A 137 4.56 1.43 -9.17
C PHE A 137 4.71 1.10 -10.65
N SER A 138 5.90 0.68 -11.08
CA SER A 138 6.06 0.14 -12.44
C SER A 138 7.17 -0.90 -12.52
N ARG A 139 7.48 -1.32 -13.75
CA ARG A 139 8.53 -2.29 -14.06
C ARG A 139 9.87 -2.01 -13.36
N ARG A 140 10.18 -0.75 -13.05
CA ARG A 140 11.47 -0.36 -12.46
C ARG A 140 11.39 0.23 -11.06
N CYS A 141 10.22 0.48 -10.50
CA CYS A 141 10.13 1.10 -9.19
C CYS A 141 9.18 0.39 -8.27
N GLY A 142 9.66 0.20 -7.05
CA GLY A 142 8.86 -0.20 -5.92
C GLY A 142 9.11 0.73 -4.76
N ARG A 143 8.21 0.68 -3.80
CA ARG A 143 8.35 1.38 -2.53
C ARG A 143 7.73 0.53 -1.45
N ILE A 144 8.41 0.46 -0.31
CA ILE A 144 7.99 -0.33 0.83
C ILE A 144 7.96 0.60 2.03
N LEU A 145 6.90 0.52 2.83
CA LEU A 145 6.85 1.13 4.14
C LEU A 145 6.74 0.02 5.16
N CYS A 146 7.65 0.03 6.11
CA CYS A 146 7.58 -0.82 7.27
C CYS A 146 7.39 0.01 8.52
N ILE A 147 6.54 -0.46 9.42
CA ILE A 147 6.20 0.21 10.68
C ILE A 147 6.39 -0.74 11.86
N ALA A 148 6.93 -0.22 12.96
CA ALA A 148 7.07 -0.93 14.22
C ALA A 148 6.66 -0.02 15.39
N PRO A 149 5.76 -0.44 16.29
CA PRO A 149 5.45 0.32 17.49
C PRO A 149 6.71 0.51 18.33
N ARG A 150 6.83 1.69 18.95
CA ARG A 150 7.91 1.96 19.90
C ARG A 150 7.66 1.27 21.23
N CYS A 151 8.72 1.17 22.04
CA CYS A 151 8.59 0.75 23.42
C CYS A 151 7.51 1.60 24.12
N PHE A 152 6.55 0.93 24.76
CA PHE A 152 5.39 1.51 25.45
C PHE A 152 4.27 2.08 24.57
N CYS A 153 4.37 2.01 23.23
CA CYS A 153 3.28 2.29 22.31
C CYS A 153 2.66 0.99 21.80
N SER A 154 1.38 1.03 21.46
CA SER A 154 0.63 -0.12 20.98
C SER A 154 0.24 0.02 19.51
N TRP A 155 0.08 -1.12 18.83
CA TRP A 155 -0.53 -1.20 17.50
C TRP A 155 -1.90 -0.51 17.45
N ARG A 156 -2.67 -0.59 18.55
CA ARG A 156 -3.98 0.06 18.66
C ARG A 156 -3.93 1.58 18.47
N GLU A 157 -2.97 2.26 19.09
CA GLU A 157 -2.82 3.71 18.95
C GLU A 157 -2.49 4.11 17.51
N ILE A 158 -1.75 3.26 16.79
CA ILE A 158 -1.44 3.45 15.36
C ILE A 158 -2.71 3.26 14.52
N ALA A 159 -3.52 2.22 14.80
CA ALA A 159 -4.78 1.95 14.11
C ALA A 159 -5.81 3.09 14.27
N ASP A 160 -5.89 3.69 15.47
CA ASP A 160 -6.80 4.82 15.74
C ASP A 160 -6.43 6.06 14.90
N VAL A 161 -5.13 6.32 14.72
CA VAL A 161 -4.63 7.41 13.86
C VAL A 161 -4.93 7.14 12.39
N LEU A 162 -4.73 5.91 11.93
CA LEU A 162 -4.99 5.50 10.55
C LEU A 162 -6.47 5.60 10.16
N SER A 163 -7.34 5.03 10.99
CA SER A 163 -8.78 4.92 10.73
C SER A 163 -9.50 6.26 10.71
N THR A 164 -9.05 7.24 11.50
CA THR A 164 -9.77 8.52 11.65
C THR A 164 -9.13 9.67 10.88
N LYS A 165 -7.82 9.86 11.00
CA LYS A 165 -7.13 11.05 10.48
C LYS A 165 -6.53 10.81 9.11
N PHE A 166 -5.93 9.64 8.91
CA PHE A 166 -5.22 9.34 7.68
C PHE A 166 -6.18 9.02 6.53
N PHE A 167 -7.22 8.20 6.76
CA PHE A 167 -8.21 7.88 5.74
C PHE A 167 -8.91 9.12 5.18
N ASP A 168 -9.33 10.05 6.04
CA ASP A 168 -9.89 11.34 5.65
C ASP A 168 -8.93 12.18 4.80
N PHE A 169 -7.63 12.16 5.12
CA PHE A 169 -6.62 12.86 4.35
C PHE A 169 -6.40 12.20 2.98
N MET A 170 -6.40 10.86 2.94
CA MET A 170 -6.30 10.09 1.70
C MET A 170 -7.39 10.45 0.70
N LEU A 171 -8.65 10.42 1.14
CA LEU A 171 -9.80 10.75 0.30
C LEU A 171 -9.78 12.19 -0.25
N ARG A 172 -9.20 13.13 0.49
CA ARG A 172 -9.07 14.54 0.05
C ARG A 172 -7.89 14.77 -0.88
N THR A 173 -6.84 13.95 -0.76
CA THR A 173 -5.59 14.11 -1.50
C THR A 173 -5.68 13.43 -2.86
N VAL A 174 -6.29 12.25 -2.92
CA VAL A 174 -6.35 11.45 -4.16
C VAL A 174 -7.48 11.94 -5.07
N SER A 175 -7.10 12.33 -6.28
CA SER A 175 -8.03 12.87 -7.28
C SER A 175 -8.66 11.82 -8.20
N ARG A 176 -8.06 10.61 -8.31
CA ARG A 176 -8.51 9.51 -9.18
C ARG A 176 -8.81 8.23 -8.39
N TYR A 177 -9.80 7.47 -8.85
CA TYR A 177 -10.23 6.22 -8.24
C TYR A 177 -10.37 5.13 -9.31
N LEU A 178 -9.94 3.92 -9.00
CA LEU A 178 -10.23 2.70 -9.74
C LEU A 178 -11.65 2.23 -9.48
N VAL A 179 -12.29 1.69 -10.50
CA VAL A 179 -13.60 1.07 -10.35
C VAL A 179 -13.49 -0.44 -10.41
N VAL A 180 -14.03 -1.06 -9.38
CA VAL A 180 -14.00 -2.50 -9.14
C VAL A 180 -15.43 -2.98 -9.01
N ILE A 181 -15.77 -4.08 -9.66
CA ILE A 181 -17.04 -4.77 -9.42
C ILE A 181 -16.74 -6.04 -8.63
N ASP A 182 -17.47 -6.26 -7.53
CA ASP A 182 -17.41 -7.51 -6.78
C ASP A 182 -18.32 -8.59 -7.39
N ASP A 183 -18.23 -9.80 -6.84
CA ASP A 183 -18.98 -10.96 -7.32
C ASP A 183 -20.51 -10.80 -7.14
N ASP A 184 -20.95 -9.83 -6.33
CA ASP A 184 -22.35 -9.50 -6.07
C ASP A 184 -22.85 -8.33 -6.96
N ASP A 185 -22.10 -7.96 -8.01
CA ASP A 185 -22.33 -6.83 -8.92
C ASP A 185 -22.30 -5.44 -8.24
N SER A 186 -21.74 -5.34 -7.03
CA SER A 186 -21.56 -4.08 -6.31
C SER A 186 -20.31 -3.35 -6.82
N MET A 187 -20.42 -2.03 -6.99
CA MET A 187 -19.30 -1.20 -7.48
C MET A 187 -18.54 -0.55 -6.32
N TYR A 188 -17.22 -0.76 -6.29
CA TYR A 188 -16.30 -0.13 -5.35
C TYR A 188 -15.35 0.83 -6.06
N PHE A 189 -15.08 1.95 -5.40
CA PHE A 189 -14.11 2.95 -5.84
C PHE A 189 -12.89 2.92 -4.94
N LEU A 190 -11.74 2.50 -5.47
CA LEU A 190 -10.48 2.45 -4.72
C LEU A 190 -9.55 3.59 -5.14
N PRO A 191 -8.81 4.21 -4.21
CA PRO A 191 -7.92 5.32 -4.57
C PRO A 191 -6.79 4.85 -5.51
N HIS A 192 -6.51 5.68 -6.53
CA HIS A 192 -5.37 5.49 -7.42
C HIS A 192 -4.58 6.80 -7.50
N PRO A 193 -3.61 7.00 -6.60
CA PRO A 193 -2.89 8.25 -6.49
C PRO A 193 -1.87 8.44 -7.62
N GLU A 194 -1.65 9.70 -7.99
CA GLU A 194 -0.45 10.11 -8.71
C GLU A 194 0.79 10.02 -7.80
N GLY A 195 2.00 9.94 -8.37
CA GLY A 195 3.23 9.82 -7.58
C GLY A 195 3.43 10.93 -6.55
N ARG A 196 3.04 12.18 -6.87
CA ARG A 196 3.05 13.29 -5.91
C ARG A 196 2.06 13.09 -4.76
N GLU A 197 0.88 12.54 -5.05
CA GLU A 197 -0.16 12.26 -4.06
C GLU A 197 0.34 11.15 -3.13
N VAL A 198 0.96 10.09 -3.66
CA VAL A 198 1.62 9.03 -2.86
C VAL A 198 2.64 9.61 -1.86
N LEU A 199 3.53 10.49 -2.32
CA LEU A 199 4.53 11.09 -1.45
C LEU A 199 3.90 12.00 -0.38
N MET A 200 2.82 12.73 -0.71
CA MET A 200 2.06 13.50 0.26
C MET A 200 1.39 12.61 1.31
N LEU A 201 0.83 11.47 0.89
CA LEU A 201 0.23 10.48 1.80
C LEU A 201 1.29 9.91 2.74
N GLU A 202 2.44 9.50 2.21
CA GLU A 202 3.54 8.98 3.02
C GLU A 202 4.01 10.00 4.06
N ASP A 203 4.33 11.22 3.61
CA ASP A 203 4.82 12.29 4.50
C ASP A 203 3.84 12.55 5.64
N ARG A 204 2.54 12.58 5.30
CA ARG A 204 1.49 12.79 6.28
C ARG A 204 1.35 11.63 7.24
N PHE A 205 1.42 10.40 6.74
CA PHE A 205 1.38 9.20 7.58
C PHE A 205 2.55 9.18 8.57
N VAL A 206 3.78 9.37 8.08
CA VAL A 206 5.00 9.43 8.90
C VAL A 206 4.91 10.52 9.97
N GLU A 207 4.38 11.70 9.62
CA GLU A 207 4.15 12.77 10.58
C GLU A 207 3.13 12.38 11.65
N MET A 208 2.01 11.76 11.26
CA MET A 208 0.93 11.39 12.19
C MET A 208 1.33 10.31 13.19
N VAL A 209 2.17 9.35 12.79
CA VAL A 209 2.69 8.29 13.67
C VAL A 209 3.99 8.67 14.37
N ARG A 210 4.50 9.89 14.14
CA ARG A 210 5.72 10.41 14.76
C ARG A 210 5.54 10.47 16.28
N GLY A 211 6.22 9.59 16.99
CA GLY A 211 6.09 9.45 18.45
C GLY A 211 5.55 8.08 18.86
N LEU A 212 4.75 7.43 18.00
CA LEU A 212 4.13 6.13 18.25
C LEU A 212 4.94 4.97 17.67
N ALA A 213 5.56 5.19 16.52
CA ALA A 213 6.22 4.16 15.76
C ALA A 213 7.57 4.61 15.17
N ASP A 214 8.41 3.63 14.89
CA ASP A 214 9.52 3.78 13.96
C ASP A 214 9.02 3.38 12.57
N VAL A 215 9.37 4.19 11.57
CA VAL A 215 9.01 3.93 10.17
C VAL A 215 10.26 3.81 9.34
N VAL A 216 10.31 2.79 8.49
CA VAL A 216 11.36 2.59 7.48
C VAL A 216 10.69 2.65 6.12
N VAL A 217 11.21 3.52 5.24
CA VAL A 217 10.78 3.59 3.85
C VAL A 217 11.92 3.10 2.98
N VAL A 218 11.64 2.10 2.15
CA VAL A 218 12.60 1.57 1.17
C VAL A 218 12.14 1.98 -0.22
N LYS A 219 12.97 2.74 -0.92
CA LYS A 219 12.76 3.12 -2.32
C LYS A 219 13.54 2.16 -3.19
N VAL A 220 12.89 1.51 -4.15
CA VAL A 220 13.54 0.52 -5.01
C VAL A 220 13.55 1.00 -6.45
N SER A 221 14.70 0.91 -7.11
CA SER A 221 14.91 1.26 -8.52
C SER A 221 15.67 0.13 -9.22
N GLY A 222 14.93 -0.75 -9.88
CA GLY A 222 15.50 -1.96 -10.48
C GLY A 222 16.13 -2.86 -9.43
N SER A 223 17.45 -2.99 -9.45
CA SER A 223 18.23 -3.78 -8.47
C SER A 223 18.83 -2.93 -7.34
N GLU A 224 18.65 -1.61 -7.37
CA GLU A 224 19.18 -0.69 -6.37
C GLU A 224 18.07 -0.28 -5.39
N TYR A 225 18.43 0.04 -4.15
CA TYR A 225 17.49 0.55 -3.17
C TYR A 225 18.11 1.64 -2.26
N GLU A 226 17.26 2.51 -1.74
CA GLU A 226 17.58 3.58 -0.80
C GLU A 226 16.69 3.42 0.43
N VAL A 227 17.25 3.57 1.63
CA VAL A 227 16.52 3.41 2.90
C VAL A 227 16.44 4.74 3.63
N GLU A 228 15.23 5.15 3.96
CA GLU A 228 14.96 6.28 4.86
C GLU A 228 14.41 5.76 6.18
N VAL A 229 14.97 6.24 7.29
CA VAL A 229 14.56 5.82 8.63
C VAL A 229 14.03 7.03 9.40
N TYR A 230 12.77 6.95 9.80
CA TYR A 230 12.07 8.01 10.51
C TYR A 230 11.97 7.66 12.00
N ARG A 231 12.73 8.40 12.81
CA ARG A 231 12.76 8.32 14.28
C ARG A 231 12.60 9.71 14.88
N GLU A 232 12.21 9.77 16.13
CA GLU A 232 12.15 11.03 16.86
C GLU A 232 13.57 11.62 17.01
N GLY A 233 13.72 12.89 16.65
CA GLY A 233 14.99 13.61 16.69
C GLY A 233 15.89 13.46 15.46
N VAL A 234 15.49 12.74 14.40
CA VAL A 234 16.26 12.63 13.15
C VAL A 234 15.61 13.49 12.06
N ALA A 235 16.37 14.46 11.52
CA ALA A 235 15.94 15.30 10.41
C ALA A 235 16.11 14.57 9.06
N ARG A 236 15.25 14.91 8.10
CA ARG A 236 15.13 14.28 6.77
C ARG A 236 16.42 14.36 5.96
N GLY A 237 16.82 13.26 5.31
CA GLY A 237 17.76 13.26 4.18
C GLY A 237 17.02 13.60 2.89
N GLY A 238 17.69 14.26 1.94
CA GLY A 238 17.10 14.96 0.79
C GLY A 238 16.38 14.11 -0.28
N GLU A 239 15.81 14.82 -1.25
CA GLU A 239 15.01 14.32 -2.37
C GLU A 239 15.65 13.11 -3.09
N GLY A 240 14.92 11.98 -3.11
CA GLY A 240 15.42 10.69 -3.59
C GLY A 240 14.95 10.27 -4.98
N ILE A 241 15.47 9.12 -5.38
CA ILE A 241 15.68 8.59 -6.75
C ILE A 241 14.40 8.35 -7.59
N CYS A 242 13.21 8.58 -7.01
CA CYS A 242 11.92 8.31 -7.64
C CYS A 242 10.93 9.48 -7.52
N ALA A 243 11.39 10.74 -7.55
CA ALA A 243 10.50 11.91 -7.41
C ALA A 243 9.65 12.25 -8.65
N ALA A 244 9.95 11.65 -9.81
CA ALA A 244 9.28 11.96 -11.08
C ALA A 244 8.41 10.80 -11.57
N TRP A 245 7.24 10.63 -10.93
CA TRP A 245 6.19 9.71 -11.39
C TRP A 245 4.98 10.53 -11.84
N GLY A 246 4.90 10.67 -13.15
CA GLY A 246 3.77 11.21 -13.88
C GLY A 246 3.98 10.87 -15.35
N PRO A 247 2.91 10.69 -16.15
CA PRO A 247 3.07 10.51 -17.58
C PRO A 247 3.89 11.68 -18.12
N ARG A 248 4.92 11.41 -18.91
CA ARG A 248 5.49 12.45 -19.77
C ARG A 248 4.31 12.98 -20.56
N ALA A 249 3.97 14.26 -20.38
CA ALA A 249 3.08 14.94 -21.27
C ALA A 249 3.59 14.67 -22.69
N HIS A 250 2.82 13.92 -23.48
CA HIS A 250 3.02 13.91 -24.91
C HIS A 250 2.82 15.36 -25.34
N ALA A 251 3.93 16.07 -25.54
CA ALA A 251 3.93 17.29 -26.30
C ALA A 251 3.28 16.94 -27.64
N GLY A 252 2.14 17.58 -27.90
CA GLY A 252 1.35 17.34 -29.10
C GLY A 252 2.19 17.48 -30.36
N ALA A 253 1.84 16.65 -31.33
CA ALA A 253 1.97 16.93 -32.74
C ALA A 253 0.66 16.49 -33.40
#